data_AF-A0A959Y869-F1
#
_entry.id   AF-A0A959Y869-F1
#
_cell.length_a   1.000
_cell.length_b   1.000
_cell.length_c   1.000
_cell.angle_alpha   90.00
_cell.angle_beta   90.00
_cell.angle_gamma   90.00
#
_symmetry.space_group_name_H-M   'P 1'
#
loop_
_entity.id
_entity.type
_entity.pdbx_description
1 polymer ?
#
loop_
_entity_poly.entity_id
_entity_poly.type
_entity_poly.pdbx_seq_one_letter_code
_entity_poly.pdbx_strand_id
1 'polypeptide(L)'
;MNTRIMSELAEVLHQTRELLARPGSDFSWSHWNNQEDALREIDSFARQFEVGDLSRRQELELLFAPTGSLQEVSMNSGWGEEYHMLAEKFDSLIKLV
;
A
#
# COMPACT_ATOMS: atom_id res chain seq x y z
N MET A 1 14.81 -8.75 14.54
CA MET A 1 13.68 -8.47 13.63
C MET A 1 12.55 -7.92 14.47
N ASN A 2 12.08 -6.71 14.21
CA ASN A 2 11.05 -6.08 15.04
C ASN A 2 9.66 -6.58 14.59
N THR A 3 9.26 -7.75 15.10
CA THR A 3 8.01 -8.44 14.74
C THR A 3 6.77 -7.55 14.88
N ARG A 4 6.80 -6.59 15.81
CA ARG A 4 5.73 -5.60 15.98
C ARG A 4 5.64 -4.66 14.77
N ILE A 5 6.75 -4.07 14.34
CA ILE A 5 6.76 -3.15 13.19
C ILE A 5 6.31 -3.86 11.91
N MET A 6 6.70 -5.12 11.72
CA MET A 6 6.25 -5.92 10.58
C MET A 6 4.73 -6.13 10.59
N SER A 7 4.15 -6.44 11.76
CA SER A 7 2.70 -6.54 11.90
C SER A 7 1.99 -5.21 11.64
N GLU A 8 2.57 -4.10 12.08
CA GLU A 8 1.99 -2.76 11.85
C GLU A 8 2.07 -2.34 10.37
N LEU A 9 3.13 -2.73 9.65
CA LEU A 9 3.24 -2.55 8.20
C LEU A 9 2.21 -3.41 7.45
N ALA A 10 2.05 -4.67 7.83
CA ALA A 10 1.04 -5.54 7.24
C ALA A 10 -0.38 -4.98 7.45
N GLU A 11 -0.66 -4.44 8.64
CA GLU A 11 -1.95 -3.78 8.94
C GLU A 11 -2.19 -2.55 8.04
N VAL A 12 -1.17 -1.72 7.78
CA VAL A 12 -1.30 -0.61 6.82
C VAL A 12 -1.68 -1.14 5.44
N LEU A 13 -1.07 -2.22 4.99
CA LEU A 13 -1.36 -2.83 3.69
C LEU A 13 -2.76 -3.43 3.62
N HIS A 14 -3.24 -4.05 4.70
CA HIS A 14 -4.63 -4.53 4.78
C HIS A 14 -5.63 -3.37 4.68
N GLN A 15 -5.36 -2.23 5.33
CA GLN A 15 -6.20 -1.03 5.23
C GLN A 15 -6.13 -0.41 3.82
N THR A 16 -4.96 -0.33 3.20
CA THR A 16 -4.80 0.11 1.80
C THR A 16 -5.60 -0.79 0.85
N ARG A 17 -5.54 -2.11 1.06
CA ARG A 17 -6.31 -3.09 0.30
C ARG A 17 -7.81 -2.85 0.39
N GLU A 18 -8.34 -2.54 1.57
CA GLU A 18 -9.75 -2.22 1.75
C GLU A 18 -10.18 -0.98 0.97
N LEU A 19 -9.34 0.05 0.90
CA LEU A 19 -9.60 1.25 0.09
C LEU A 19 -9.62 0.93 -1.41
N LEU A 20 -8.62 0.18 -1.90
CA LEU A 20 -8.55 -0.26 -3.30
C LEU A 20 -9.72 -1.16 -3.70
N ALA A 21 -10.30 -1.89 -2.74
CA ALA A 21 -11.43 -2.76 -2.98
C ALA A 21 -12.77 -2.02 -3.10
N ARG A 22 -12.83 -0.72 -2.78
CA ARG A 22 -14.05 0.08 -2.86
C ARG A 22 -14.57 0.12 -4.31
N PRO A 23 -15.88 -0.10 -4.53
CA PRO A 23 -16.47 0.04 -5.86
C PRO A 23 -16.20 1.41 -6.46
N GLY A 24 -15.85 1.45 -7.74
CA GLY A 24 -15.59 2.70 -8.45
C GLY A 24 -14.18 3.27 -8.26
N SER A 25 -13.25 2.53 -7.67
CA SER A 25 -11.83 2.92 -7.67
C SER A 25 -11.30 3.04 -9.10
N ASP A 26 -10.60 4.14 -9.37
CA ASP A 26 -10.05 4.50 -10.68
C ASP A 26 -8.55 4.19 -10.77
N PHE A 27 -8.21 3.26 -11.65
CA PHE A 27 -6.85 2.74 -11.87
C PHE A 27 -6.15 3.35 -13.08
N SER A 28 -6.77 4.32 -13.76
CA SER A 28 -6.32 4.86 -15.06
C SER A 28 -4.91 5.47 -15.04
N TRP A 29 -4.46 5.94 -13.89
CA TRP A 29 -3.15 6.56 -13.67
C TRP A 29 -2.22 5.71 -12.81
N SER A 30 -2.47 4.41 -12.76
CA SER A 30 -1.64 3.43 -12.06
C SER A 30 -1.00 2.45 -13.04
N HIS A 31 -0.03 1.67 -12.55
CA HIS A 31 0.50 0.55 -13.33
C HIS A 31 -0.42 -0.68 -13.36
N TRP A 32 -1.49 -0.69 -12.56
CA TRP A 32 -2.43 -1.81 -12.51
C TRP A 32 -3.44 -1.74 -13.65
N ASN A 33 -3.74 -2.89 -14.27
CA ASN A 33 -4.75 -2.93 -15.32
C ASN A 33 -6.17 -2.85 -14.74
N ASN A 34 -6.35 -3.30 -13.50
CA ASN A 34 -7.64 -3.39 -12.83
C ASN A 34 -7.49 -3.56 -11.31
N GLN A 35 -8.62 -3.52 -10.61
CA GLN A 35 -8.69 -3.70 -9.17
C GLN A 35 -8.08 -5.02 -8.68
N GLU A 36 -8.30 -6.14 -9.38
CA GLU A 36 -7.79 -7.44 -8.94
C GLU A 36 -6.25 -7.49 -8.96
N ASP A 37 -5.61 -6.84 -9.95
CA ASP A 37 -4.16 -6.73 -10.02
C ASP A 37 -3.60 -5.94 -8.82
N ALA A 38 -4.25 -4.83 -8.46
CA ALA A 38 -3.88 -4.02 -7.30
C ALA A 38 -4.01 -4.80 -6.00
N LEU A 39 -5.16 -5.45 -5.78
CA LEU A 39 -5.41 -6.24 -4.58
C LEU A 39 -4.40 -7.39 -4.44
N ARG A 40 -4.10 -8.09 -5.54
CA ARG A 40 -3.13 -9.21 -5.54
C ARG A 40 -1.73 -8.75 -5.17
N GLU A 41 -1.31 -7.59 -5.67
CA GLU A 41 0.00 -7.03 -5.36
C GLU A 41 0.10 -6.60 -3.89
N ILE A 42 -0.89 -5.87 -3.37
CA ILE A 42 -0.92 -5.47 -1.96
C ILE A 42 -0.99 -6.69 -1.03
N ASP A 43 -1.79 -7.70 -1.36
CA ASP A 43 -1.85 -8.98 -0.64
C ASP A 43 -0.49 -9.69 -0.62
N SER A 44 0.28 -9.57 -1.70
CA SER A 44 1.63 -10.14 -1.75
C SER A 44 2.59 -9.43 -0.80
N PHE A 45 2.55 -8.10 -0.72
CA PHE A 45 3.39 -7.34 0.19
C PHE A 45 3.02 -7.58 1.66
N ALA A 46 1.72 -7.65 1.98
CA ALA A 46 1.27 -7.93 3.35
C ALA A 46 1.81 -9.27 3.85
N ARG A 47 1.68 -10.33 3.04
CA ARG A 47 2.25 -11.64 3.36
C ARG A 47 3.77 -11.62 3.55
N GLN A 48 4.50 -10.80 2.78
CA GLN A 48 5.95 -10.67 2.94
C GLN A 48 6.32 -10.11 4.31
N PHE A 49 5.66 -9.05 4.77
CA PHE A 49 5.92 -8.52 6.11
C PHE A 49 5.51 -9.50 7.21
N GLU A 50 4.40 -10.22 7.04
CA GLU A 50 3.97 -11.25 8.00
C GLU A 50 5.05 -12.32 8.25
N VAL A 51 5.86 -12.65 7.23
CA VAL A 51 6.99 -13.59 7.35
C VAL A 51 8.36 -12.91 7.54
N GLY A 52 8.40 -11.58 7.62
CA GLY A 52 9.63 -10.79 7.79
C GLY A 52 10.52 -10.69 6.55
N ASP A 53 9.96 -10.90 5.36
CA ASP A 53 10.65 -10.73 4.08
C ASP A 53 10.63 -9.25 3.65
N LEU A 54 11.82 -8.67 3.49
CA LEU A 54 12.02 -7.28 3.08
C LEU A 54 12.58 -7.14 1.65
N SER A 55 12.66 -8.24 0.89
CA SER A 55 13.29 -8.28 -0.43
C SER A 55 12.69 -7.30 -1.44
N ARG A 56 11.38 -7.05 -1.37
CA ARG A 56 10.65 -6.14 -2.27
C ARG A 56 10.27 -4.80 -1.63
N ARG A 57 10.92 -4.42 -0.53
CA ARG A 57 10.67 -3.15 0.18
C ARG A 57 10.68 -1.95 -0.76
N GLN A 58 11.67 -1.85 -1.65
CA GLN A 58 11.83 -0.69 -2.56
C GLN A 58 10.66 -0.55 -3.54
N GLU A 59 10.10 -1.67 -4.01
CA GLU A 59 8.92 -1.66 -4.88
C GLU A 59 7.71 -1.10 -4.15
N LEU A 60 7.57 -1.44 -2.86
CA LEU A 60 6.49 -0.91 -2.03
C LEU A 60 6.69 0.57 -1.68
N GLU A 61 7.92 1.00 -1.40
CA GLU A 61 8.22 2.42 -1.20
C GLU A 61 7.87 3.24 -2.45
N LEU A 62 8.11 2.69 -3.65
CA LEU A 62 7.71 3.34 -4.92
C LEU A 62 6.19 3.43 -5.07
N LEU A 63 5.44 2.44 -4.59
CA LEU A 63 3.96 2.47 -4.61
C LEU A 63 3.39 3.62 -3.77
N PHE A 64 3.98 3.90 -2.62
CA PHE A 64 3.60 4.97 -1.69
C PHE A 64 4.26 6.32 -1.98
N ALA A 65 5.22 6.37 -2.90
CA ALA A 65 5.94 7.59 -3.23
C ALA A 65 5.01 8.68 -3.79
N PRO A 66 5.41 9.97 -3.75
CA PRO A 66 4.70 11.03 -4.44
C PRO A 66 4.49 10.68 -5.92
N THR A 67 3.27 10.87 -6.43
CA THR A 67 2.82 10.49 -7.79
C THR A 67 2.92 8.98 -8.08
N GLY A 68 3.10 8.15 -7.04
CA GLY A 68 3.03 6.70 -7.14
C GLY A 68 1.61 6.21 -7.37
N SER A 69 1.48 4.95 -7.82
CA SER A 69 0.19 4.34 -8.17
C SER A 69 -0.85 4.47 -7.06
N LEU A 70 -0.50 4.32 -5.77
CA LEU A 70 -1.47 4.46 -4.69
C LEU A 70 -1.98 5.90 -4.53
N GLN A 71 -1.11 6.90 -4.68
CA GLN A 71 -1.52 8.30 -4.62
C GLN A 71 -2.46 8.62 -5.78
N GLU A 72 -2.10 8.25 -7.00
CA GLU A 72 -2.91 8.52 -8.19
C GLU A 72 -4.29 7.87 -8.09
N VAL A 73 -4.36 6.58 -7.71
CA VAL A 73 -5.64 5.90 -7.50
C VAL A 73 -6.44 6.61 -6.40
N SER A 74 -5.81 6.96 -5.28
CA SER A 74 -6.52 7.61 -4.15
C SER A 74 -7.20 8.91 -4.53
N MET A 75 -6.49 9.75 -5.30
CA MET A 75 -6.96 11.07 -5.70
C MET A 75 -8.11 10.96 -6.70
N ASN A 76 -8.00 10.05 -7.67
CA ASN A 76 -9.03 9.83 -8.67
C ASN A 76 -10.24 9.03 -8.15
N SER A 77 -10.09 8.32 -7.02
CA SER A 77 -11.13 7.50 -6.40
C SER A 77 -11.82 8.14 -5.19
N GLY A 78 -11.43 9.37 -4.82
CA GLY A 78 -12.08 10.14 -3.75
C GLY A 78 -11.73 9.72 -2.31
N TRP A 79 -10.62 9.02 -2.10
CA TRP A 79 -10.12 8.61 -0.76
C TRP A 79 -8.70 9.11 -0.47
N GLY A 80 -8.33 10.25 -1.07
CA GLY A 80 -7.00 10.86 -0.92
C GLY A 80 -6.62 11.23 0.52
N GLU A 81 -7.59 11.61 1.35
CA GLU A 81 -7.33 11.90 2.78
C GLU A 81 -7.01 10.63 3.57
N GLU A 82 -7.76 9.54 3.35
CA GLU A 82 -7.46 8.25 3.96
C GLU A 82 -6.10 7.71 3.50
N TYR A 83 -5.78 7.87 2.20
CA TYR A 83 -4.45 7.55 1.68
C TYR A 83 -3.35 8.32 2.40
N HIS A 84 -3.52 9.63 2.60
CA HIS A 84 -2.49 10.45 3.23
C HIS A 84 -2.18 9.95 4.65
N MET A 85 -3.21 9.62 5.45
CA MET A 85 -3.01 9.05 6.78
C MET A 85 -2.28 7.70 6.74
N LEU A 86 -2.61 6.83 5.78
CA LEU A 86 -1.93 5.54 5.61
C LEU A 86 -0.48 5.71 5.15
N ALA A 87 -0.21 6.65 4.24
CA ALA A 87 1.11 6.95 3.73
C ALA A 87 2.03 7.52 4.83
N GLU A 88 1.53 8.43 5.66
CA GLU A 88 2.27 8.94 6.82
C GLU A 88 2.62 7.82 7.81
N LYS A 89 1.68 6.93 8.08
CA LYS A 89 1.91 5.76 8.95
C LYS A 89 2.93 4.81 8.33
N PHE A 90 2.81 4.49 7.04
CA PHE A 90 3.77 3.67 6.30
C PHE A 90 5.19 4.26 6.40
N ASP A 91 5.34 5.54 6.09
CA ASP A 91 6.62 6.25 6.12
C ASP A 91 7.27 6.25 7.51
N SER A 92 6.46 6.32 8.57
CA SER A 92 6.97 6.26 9.95
C SER A 92 7.51 4.88 10.33
N LEU A 93 6.88 3.81 9.80
CA LEU A 93 7.21 2.43 10.12
C LEU A 93 8.36 1.89 9.26
N ILE A 94 8.36 2.21 7.96
CA ILE A 94 9.33 1.65 7.01
C ILE A 94 10.76 2.14 7.29
N LYS A 95 10.92 3.27 7.99
CA LYS A 95 12.22 3.79 8.46
C LYS A 95 12.81 3.00 9.63
N LEU A 96 12.02 2.11 10.25
CA LEU A 96 12.39 1.33 11.44
C LEU A 96 12.77 -0.12 11.11
N VAL A 97 12.73 -0.51 9.83
CA VAL A 97 13.08 -1.85 9.34
C VAL A 97 14.29 -1.84 8.44
#